data_AF-D1PUW2-F1
#
_entry.id   AF-D1PUW2-F1
#
_cell.length_a   1.000
_cell.length_b   1.000
_cell.length_c   1.000
_cell.angle_alpha   90.00
_cell.angle_beta   90.00
_cell.angle_gamma   90.00
#
_symmetry.space_group_name_H-M   'P 1'
#
loop_
_entity.id
_entity.type
_entity.pdbx_description
1 polymer ?
#
loop_
_entity_poly.entity_id
_entity_poly.type
_entity_poly.pdbx_seq_one_letter_code
_entity_poly.pdbx_strand_id
1 'polypeptide(L)' 'MKSETLCVQGGWEPESGELQPITPPNFGHGMLFRDFDGQLLMSVHSHKSVKGRYVRIPHLFKVDLSGDKLVVD' A
#
# COMPACT_ATOMS: atom_id res chain seq x y z
N MET A 1 -11.34 9.26 13.29
CA MET A 1 -10.84 8.57 12.08
C MET A 1 -11.85 8.83 10.98
N LYS A 2 -11.47 9.53 9.92
CA LYS A 2 -12.31 9.61 8.71
C LYS A 2 -11.78 8.54 7.76
N SER A 3 -12.56 7.50 7.50
CA SER A 3 -12.28 6.59 6.40
C SER A 3 -12.70 7.29 5.11
N GLU A 4 -11.75 7.55 4.22
CA GLU A 4 -12.06 7.99 2.87
C GLU A 4 -12.34 6.73 2.03
N THR A 5 -13.61 6.54 1.66
CA THR A 5 -14.01 5.46 0.75
C THR A 5 -13.83 5.96 -0.68
N LEU A 6 -12.82 5.46 -1.38
CA LEU A 6 -12.70 5.67 -2.83
C LEU A 6 -13.74 4.80 -3.55
N CYS A 7 -14.61 5.43 -4.34
CA CYS A 7 -15.39 4.73 -5.36
C CYS A 7 -14.54 4.66 -6.63
N VAL A 8 -14.24 3.45 -7.12
CA VAL A 8 -13.43 3.27 -8.32
C VAL A 8 -14.33 3.43 -9.55
N GLN A 9 -14.25 4.58 -10.22
CA GLN A 9 -14.85 4.77 -11.54
C GLN A 9 -13.95 4.14 -12.60
N GLY A 10 -14.31 2.94 -13.10
CA GLY A 10 -13.54 2.29 -14.18
C GLY A 10 -13.78 0.79 -14.41
N GLY A 11 -14.84 0.19 -13.87
CA GLY A 11 -15.10 -1.25 -14.06
C GLY A 11 -14.12 -2.18 -13.31
N TRP A 12 -13.39 -1.63 -12.34
CA TRP A 12 -12.53 -2.41 -11.47
C TRP A 12 -13.34 -2.90 -10.27
N GLU A 13 -13.44 -4.21 -10.12
CA GLU A 13 -14.06 -4.84 -8.97
C GLU A 13 -12.96 -5.31 -8.02
N PRO A 14 -13.03 -4.99 -6.72
CA PRO A 14 -12.17 -5.63 -5.74
C PRO A 14 -12.53 -7.11 -5.69
N GLU A 15 -11.51 -7.97 -5.68
CA GLU A 15 -11.71 -9.42 -5.78
C GLU A 15 -12.61 -9.99 -4.67
N SER A 16 -12.51 -9.46 -3.45
CA SER A 16 -13.34 -9.86 -2.30
C SER A 16 -14.77 -9.33 -2.34
N GLY A 17 -15.16 -8.51 -3.32
CA GLY A 17 -16.41 -7.73 -3.30
C GLY A 17 -16.41 -6.58 -2.29
N GLU A 18 -15.51 -6.61 -1.30
CA GLU A 18 -15.21 -5.54 -0.35
C GLU A 18 -13.81 -4.98 -0.58
N LEU A 19 -13.62 -3.68 -0.31
CA LEU A 19 -12.31 -3.04 -0.34
C LEU A 19 -11.51 -3.37 0.93
N GLN A 20 -10.74 -4.46 0.91
CA GLN A 20 -9.80 -4.78 1.98
C GLN A 20 -8.42 -4.14 1.66
N PRO A 21 -7.86 -3.30 2.55
CA PRO A 21 -6.55 -2.69 2.30
C PRO A 21 -5.43 -3.73 2.25
N ILE A 22 -4.57 -3.67 1.24
CA ILE A 22 -3.36 -4.50 1.14
C ILE A 22 -2.21 -4.03 2.05
N THR A 23 -2.35 -2.88 2.70
CA THR A 23 -1.35 -2.33 3.62
C THR A 23 -1.93 -2.19 5.03
N PRO A 24 -1.08 -2.21 6.07
CA PRO A 24 -1.54 -1.93 7.42
C PRO A 24 -2.19 -0.54 7.52
N PRO A 25 -3.09 -0.30 8.50
CA PRO A 25 -3.62 1.03 8.76
C PRO A 25 -2.50 2.06 8.93
N ASN A 26 -2.76 3.32 8.53
CA ASN A 26 -1.81 4.44 8.60
C ASN A 26 -0.66 4.39 7.57
N PHE A 27 -0.71 3.48 6.60
CA PHE A 27 0.19 3.46 5.44
C PHE A 27 -0.54 3.97 4.19
N GLY A 28 0.18 4.59 3.26
CA GLY A 28 -0.38 5.03 1.99
C GLY A 28 0.66 5.59 1.03
N HIS A 29 0.20 6.03 -0.14
CA HIS A 29 1.02 6.60 -1.23
C HIS A 29 2.15 5.64 -1.64
N GLY A 30 1.77 4.61 -2.39
CA GLY A 30 2.66 3.52 -2.77
C GLY A 30 3.29 3.65 -4.16
N MET A 31 4.46 3.05 -4.34
CA MET A 31 5.09 2.79 -5.64
C MET A 31 5.65 1.36 -5.67
N LEU A 32 5.41 0.63 -6.76
CA LEU A 32 6.05 -0.65 -7.04
C LEU A 32 7.29 -0.45 -7.90
N PHE A 33 8.39 -1.10 -7.55
CA PHE A 33 9.63 -1.07 -8.33
C PHE A 33 10.43 -2.35 -8.12
N ARG A 34 11.33 -2.66 -9.05
CA ARG A 34 12.32 -3.72 -8.87
C ARG A 34 13.61 -3.14 -8.36
N ASP A 35 14.26 -3.80 -7.42
CA ASP A 35 15.63 -3.48 -7.04
C ASP A 35 16.64 -4.00 -8.09
N PHE A 36 17.94 -3.84 -7.81
CA PHE A 36 19.00 -4.27 -8.71
C PHE A 36 19.13 -5.78 -8.85
N ASP A 37 18.62 -6.55 -7.88
CA ASP A 37 18.58 -8.01 -7.91
C ASP A 37 17.28 -8.54 -8.57
N GLY A 38 16.40 -7.63 -8.98
CA GLY A 38 15.14 -7.94 -9.65
C GLY A 38 13.97 -8.25 -8.71
N GLN A 39 14.16 -8.16 -7.39
CA GLN A 39 13.11 -8.34 -6.39
C GLN A 39 12.10 -7.21 -6.49
N LEU A 40 10.81 -7.57 -6.51
CA LEU A 40 9.74 -6.59 -6.53
C LEU A 40 9.47 -6.09 -5.11
N LEU A 41 9.45 -4.76 -4.96
CA LEU A 41 9.24 -4.06 -3.71
C LEU A 41 8.10 -3.04 -3.85
N MET A 42 7.37 -2.86 -2.76
CA MET A 42 6.43 -1.75 -2.60
C MET A 42 6.99 -0.74 -1.61
N SER A 43 7.25 0.48 -2.08
CA SER A 43 7.54 1.64 -1.23
C SER A 43 6.26 2.31 -0.83
N VAL A 44 6.04 2.47 0.47
CA VAL A 44 4.95 3.26 1.07
C VAL A 44 5.50 4.07 2.23
N HIS A 45 4.69 4.96 2.80
CA HIS A 45 5.04 5.58 4.06
C HIS A 45 3.91 5.49 5.08
N SER A 46 4.29 5.36 6.35
CA SER A 46 3.39 5.58 7.47
C SER A 46 3.56 6.97 8.08
N HIS A 47 2.66 7.33 8.98
CA HIS A 47 2.66 8.65 9.60
C HIS A 47 2.83 8.59 11.11
N LYS A 48 3.57 9.55 11.66
CA LYS A 48 3.70 9.72 13.11
C LYS A 48 3.68 11.19 13.47
N SER A 49 3.01 11.54 14.56
CA SER A 49 3.13 12.85 15.18
C SER A 49 4.23 12.80 16.25
N VAL A 50 5.27 13.61 16.11
CA VAL A 50 6.36 13.73 17.08
C VAL A 50 6.42 15.18 17.51
N LYS A 51 6.02 15.44 18.77
CA LYS A 51 5.97 16.81 19.34
C LYS A 51 5.17 17.79 18.46
N GLY A 52 4.04 17.36 17.92
CA GLY A 52 3.18 18.18 17.06
C GLY A 52 3.63 18.29 15.60
N ARG A 53 4.80 17.73 15.24
CA ARG A 53 5.25 17.65 13.84
C ARG A 53 4.79 16.35 13.18
N TYR A 54 4.20 16.47 12.00
CA TYR A 54 3.86 15.33 11.14
C TYR A 54 5.12 14.79 10.45
N VAL A 55 5.40 13.51 10.66
CA VAL A 55 6.57 12.82 10.09
C VAL A 55 6.07 11.64 9.25
N ARG A 56 6.58 11.54 8.03
CA ARG A 56 6.39 10.37 7.15
C ARG A 56 7.56 9.42 7.32
N ILE A 57 7.28 8.14 7.54
CA ILE A 57 8.29 7.11 7.76
C ILE A 57 8.21 6.13 6.59
N PRO A 58 9.21 6.13 5.68
CA PRO A 58 9.24 5.19 4.55
C PRO A 58 9.35 3.73 5.03
N HIS A 59 8.65 2.84 4.34
CA HIS A 59 8.70 1.40 4.53
C HIS A 59 8.81 0.73 3.16
N LEU A 60 9.51 -0.40 3.12
CA LEU A 60 9.63 -1.26 1.95
C LEU A 60 9.04 -2.62 2.32
N PHE A 61 8.05 -3.04 1.56
CA PHE A 61 7.50 -4.39 1.64
C PHE A 61 7.95 -5.20 0.44
N LYS A 62 8.18 -6.50 0.65
CA LYS A 62 8.34 -7.42 -0.46
C LYS A 62 6.98 -7.70 -1.08
N VAL A 63 6.97 -7.86 -2.39
CA VAL A 63 5.75 -8.13 -3.14
C VAL A 63 5.94 -9.36 -3.99
N ASP A 64 4.95 -10.25 -3.93
CA ASP A 64 4.82 -11.38 -4.84
C ASP A 64 3.72 -11.09 -5.87
N LEU A 65 4.06 -11.33 -7.14
CA LEU A 65 3.18 -11.27 -8.32
C LEU A 65 3.24 -12.56 -9.15
N SER A 66 3.67 -13.68 -8.56
CA SER A 66 3.75 -14.96 -9.25
C SER A 66 2.37 -15.56 -9.55
N GLY A 67 1.34 -15.17 -8.79
CA GLY A 67 -0.06 -15.55 -9.00
C GLY A 67 -0.87 -14.51 -9.79
N ASP A 68 -2.17 -14.51 -9.55
CA ASP A 68 -3.15 -13.58 -10.13
C ASP A 68 -3.36 -12.31 -9.28
N LYS A 69 -2.63 -12.20 -8.17
CA LYS A 69 -2.81 -11.15 -7.15
C LYS A 69 -1.50 -10.54 -6.71
N LEU A 70 -1.62 -9.33 -6.17
CA LEU A 70 -0.56 -8.66 -5.44
C LEU A 70 -0.60 -9.12 -3.97
N VAL A 71 0.45 -9.80 -3.54
CA VAL A 71 0.64 -10.21 -2.14
C VAL A 71 1.79 -9.42 -1.53
N VAL A 72 1.61 -8.95 -0.31
CA VAL A 72 2.57 -8.14 0.44
C VAL A 72 3.05 -8.96 1.64
N ASP A 73 4.37 -9.10 1.79
CA ASP A 73 5.05 -9.74 2.93
C ASP A 73 5.45 -8.74 4.00
#